data_AF-H0EKM8-F1
#
_entry.id   AF-H0EKM8-F1
#
_cell.length_a   1.000
_cell.length_b   1.000
_cell.length_c   1.000
_cell.angle_alpha   90.00
_cell.angle_beta   90.00
_cell.angle_gamma   90.00
#
_symmetry.space_group_name_H-M   'P 1'
#
loop_
_entity.id
_entity.type
_entity.pdbx_description
1 polymer ?
#
loop_
_entity_poly.entity_id
_entity_poly.type
_entity_poly.pdbx_seq_one_letter_code
_entity_poly.pdbx_strand_id
1 'polypeptide(L)'
;MQWTSLAAVALLAHGAAAQNMLRFACSQLVVDRVDPLVNPGIKYTPHLHQIVGGNSFNVSMDINSHDLVSKSSCTSCSFKEDFSNYWTAVMFFKARNGTYKRVPQVGNGGPQGKLENKGGLDVYYIPNGKVTAFKKGFRMLAGAADNTVDSKVTKANICHRCWTSKTDTPFVGGAPCSGSDTVGIPFANNCQMIRQTIIFPTCWDGVNLDSPDHKSHVAYGSGSGANGGGTCPSKFPVKLPQIMYEVMWDVSSFLADKSAWPTDGSNPFVYSMNLGGSAAHGDYVFGWKADTLQKAMDNNCNLNVDCPKAGITAQKAAQYNACTINQQAPEPVDGCKSQVSSHFSHVTSLTRIGLAAMPTGEMAIKA
;
A
#
# COMPACT_ATOMS: atom_id res chain seq x y z
N MET A 1 11.30 -51.30 -45.62
CA MET A 1 10.64 -50.04 -45.23
C MET A 1 10.03 -50.26 -43.86
N GLN A 2 10.56 -49.63 -42.81
CA GLN A 2 9.78 -49.03 -41.73
C GLN A 2 10.76 -48.37 -40.76
N TRP A 3 10.73 -47.05 -40.78
CA TRP A 3 11.62 -46.18 -40.04
C TRP A 3 11.13 -46.05 -38.60
N THR A 4 12.11 -46.11 -37.71
CA THR A 4 12.11 -45.64 -36.32
C THR A 4 11.46 -44.26 -36.17
N SER A 5 10.53 -44.12 -35.22
CA SER A 5 10.21 -42.84 -34.55
C SER A 5 9.37 -43.10 -33.29
N LEU A 6 10.03 -43.49 -32.20
CA LEU A 6 9.49 -43.31 -30.86
C LEU A 6 9.88 -41.90 -30.41
N ALA A 7 8.98 -40.93 -30.60
CA ALA A 7 9.15 -39.59 -30.07
C ALA A 7 8.97 -39.63 -28.54
N ALA A 8 10.06 -39.39 -27.81
CA ALA A 8 10.02 -39.14 -26.39
C ALA A 8 9.32 -37.79 -26.14
N VAL A 9 8.08 -37.82 -25.65
CA VAL A 9 7.42 -36.64 -25.09
C VAL A 9 8.01 -36.43 -23.70
N ALA A 10 9.11 -35.67 -23.63
CA ALA A 10 9.58 -35.11 -22.37
C ALA A 10 8.57 -34.05 -21.93
N LEU A 11 7.72 -34.41 -20.96
CA LEU A 11 6.90 -33.47 -20.21
C LEU A 11 7.83 -32.44 -19.56
N LEU A 12 7.88 -31.24 -20.13
CA LEU A 12 8.39 -30.05 -19.48
C LEU A 12 7.44 -29.66 -18.35
N ALA A 13 7.55 -30.37 -17.21
CA ALA A 13 7.07 -29.87 -15.94
C ALA A 13 7.89 -28.63 -15.59
N HIS A 14 7.47 -27.46 -16.06
CA HIS A 14 7.89 -26.19 -15.49
C HIS A 14 7.29 -26.14 -14.08
N GLY A 15 8.00 -26.72 -13.12
CA GLY A 15 7.76 -26.41 -11.72
C GLY A 15 7.89 -24.90 -11.57
N ALA A 16 6.78 -24.22 -11.33
CA ALA A 16 6.82 -22.84 -10.88
C ALA A 16 7.55 -22.87 -9.53
N ALA A 17 8.86 -22.59 -9.54
CA ALA A 17 9.59 -22.38 -8.31
C ALA A 17 8.87 -21.25 -7.57
N ALA A 18 8.34 -21.56 -6.38
CA ALA A 18 7.69 -20.55 -5.56
C ALA A 18 8.69 -19.41 -5.34
N GLN A 19 8.33 -18.20 -5.74
CA GLN A 19 9.16 -17.02 -5.50
C GLN A 19 9.25 -16.83 -3.98
N ASN A 20 10.47 -16.87 -3.44
CA ASN A 20 10.71 -16.55 -2.04
C ASN A 20 10.33 -15.09 -1.82
N MET A 21 9.36 -14.84 -0.95
CA MET A 21 8.90 -13.50 -0.60
C MET A 21 8.44 -13.51 0.85
N LEU A 22 8.68 -12.43 1.59
CA LEU A 22 7.89 -12.22 2.79
C LEU A 22 6.48 -11.84 2.35
N ARG A 23 5.48 -12.48 2.94
CA ARG A 23 4.05 -12.17 2.80
C ARG A 23 3.47 -12.27 4.20
N PHE A 24 3.00 -11.18 4.76
CA PHE A 24 2.57 -11.16 6.16
C PHE A 24 1.42 -10.19 6.41
N ALA A 25 0.66 -10.49 7.47
CA ALA A 25 -0.56 -9.74 7.80
C ALA A 25 -0.21 -8.54 8.67
N CYS A 26 -0.84 -7.41 8.41
CA CYS A 26 -0.84 -6.26 9.31
C CYS A 26 -2.27 -5.80 9.59
N SER A 27 -2.68 -5.85 10.85
CA SER A 27 -4.00 -5.43 11.30
C SER A 27 -4.11 -3.92 11.39
N GLN A 28 -5.35 -3.42 11.38
CA GLN A 28 -5.64 -1.99 11.50
C GLN A 28 -5.07 -1.46 12.82
N LEU A 29 -4.03 -0.63 12.74
CA LEU A 29 -3.49 0.10 13.88
C LEU A 29 -4.44 1.23 14.27
N VAL A 30 -4.88 2.01 13.26
CA VAL A 30 -5.86 3.09 13.38
C VAL A 30 -6.42 3.45 11.99
N VAL A 31 -7.63 4.01 11.93
CA VAL A 31 -8.11 4.79 10.78
C VAL A 31 -8.19 6.23 11.22
N ASP A 32 -7.47 7.12 10.55
CA ASP A 32 -7.24 8.48 11.03
C ASP A 32 -7.04 9.44 9.86
N ARG A 33 -7.30 10.72 10.09
CA ARG A 33 -7.13 11.78 9.08
C ARG A 33 -5.82 12.53 9.34
N VAL A 34 -4.75 11.76 9.29
CA VAL A 34 -3.36 12.24 9.44
C VAL A 34 -2.48 11.54 8.42
N ASP A 35 -1.53 12.28 7.88
CA ASP A 35 -0.56 11.80 6.90
C ASP A 35 0.78 12.45 7.21
N PRO A 36 1.57 11.88 8.13
CA PRO A 36 2.83 12.49 8.54
C PRO A 36 3.90 12.45 7.44
N LEU A 37 3.68 11.71 6.35
CA LEU A 37 4.57 11.71 5.20
C LEU A 37 4.33 12.98 4.38
N VAL A 38 3.10 13.21 3.92
CA VAL A 38 2.76 14.33 3.02
C VAL A 38 2.41 15.62 3.76
N ASN A 39 1.85 15.51 4.98
CA ASN A 39 1.37 16.62 5.79
C ASN A 39 1.89 16.53 7.24
N PRO A 40 3.22 16.56 7.45
CA PRO A 40 3.83 16.41 8.77
C PRO A 40 3.34 17.49 9.75
N GLY A 41 2.87 17.06 10.91
CA GLY A 41 2.40 17.91 12.00
C GLY A 41 0.96 18.39 11.86
N ILE A 42 0.26 18.00 10.79
CA ILE A 42 -1.10 18.47 10.49
C ILE A 42 -2.12 17.39 10.84
N LYS A 43 -3.12 17.77 11.65
CA LYS A 43 -4.33 16.98 11.91
C LYS A 43 -5.42 17.36 10.92
N TYR A 44 -6.32 16.43 10.66
CA TYR A 44 -7.41 16.59 9.69
C TYR A 44 -6.90 16.91 8.28
N THR A 45 -5.95 16.10 7.81
CA THR A 45 -5.40 16.14 6.45
C THR A 45 -6.49 15.92 5.39
N PRO A 46 -6.23 16.17 4.09
CA PRO A 46 -7.29 16.21 3.09
C PRO A 46 -8.18 14.95 3.02
N HIS A 47 -7.66 13.76 3.33
CA HIS A 47 -8.42 12.50 3.29
C HIS A 47 -8.03 11.53 4.42
N LEU A 48 -8.89 10.53 4.65
CA LEU A 48 -8.70 9.49 5.66
C LEU A 48 -7.76 8.39 5.17
N HIS A 49 -6.90 7.90 6.05
CA HIS A 49 -6.05 6.76 5.81
C HIS A 49 -6.36 5.63 6.78
N GLN A 50 -6.19 4.39 6.31
CA GLN A 50 -6.06 3.22 7.16
C GLN A 50 -4.58 2.94 7.36
N ILE A 51 -4.15 2.87 8.62
CA ILE A 51 -2.73 2.76 8.98
C ILE A 51 -2.49 1.43 9.68
N VAL A 52 -1.36 0.80 9.35
CA VAL A 52 -0.87 -0.42 10.00
C VAL A 52 0.62 -0.29 10.35
N GLY A 53 1.14 -1.18 11.20
CA GLY A 53 2.55 -1.25 11.57
C GLY A 53 2.84 -0.88 13.03
N GLY A 54 4.01 -0.28 13.27
CA GLY A 54 4.45 0.12 14.61
C GLY A 54 3.55 1.17 15.28
N ASN A 55 3.30 1.03 16.59
CA ASN A 55 2.41 1.91 17.34
C ASN A 55 3.01 3.29 17.70
N SER A 56 4.24 3.58 17.29
CA SER A 56 4.82 4.92 17.39
C SER A 56 4.29 5.92 16.34
N PHE A 57 3.48 5.46 15.39
CA PHE A 57 2.86 6.29 14.35
C PHE A 57 2.29 7.59 14.94
N ASN A 58 2.73 8.73 14.41
CA ASN A 58 2.47 10.04 14.99
C ASN A 58 2.29 11.10 13.90
N VAL A 59 1.49 12.13 14.17
CA VAL A 59 1.16 13.20 13.21
C VAL A 59 2.38 13.90 12.60
N SER A 60 3.54 13.94 13.27
CA SER A 60 4.72 14.65 12.76
C SER A 60 5.81 13.77 12.14
N MET A 61 5.98 12.52 12.63
CA MET A 61 7.10 11.59 12.35
C MET A 61 8.29 12.24 11.62
N ASP A 62 9.09 13.07 12.30
CA ASP A 62 10.26 13.72 11.69
C ASP A 62 11.39 12.71 11.42
N ILE A 63 12.06 12.83 10.26
CA ILE A 63 13.06 11.85 9.80
C ILE A 63 14.29 11.76 10.72
N ASN A 64 14.64 12.85 11.39
CA ASN A 64 15.86 12.93 12.20
C ASN A 64 15.62 12.51 13.66
N SER A 65 14.40 12.74 14.18
CA SER A 65 14.10 12.61 15.61
C SER A 65 13.05 11.54 15.96
N HIS A 66 12.33 11.02 14.95
CA HIS A 66 11.31 10.00 15.15
C HIS A 66 11.80 8.62 14.69
N ASP A 67 12.36 7.86 15.63
CA ASP A 67 12.77 6.48 15.40
C ASP A 67 11.64 5.49 15.69
N LEU A 68 11.06 4.91 14.63
CA LEU A 68 9.91 4.00 14.73
C LEU A 68 10.21 2.78 15.61
N VAL A 69 11.43 2.23 15.50
CA VAL A 69 11.81 0.99 16.19
C VAL A 69 11.92 1.21 17.70
N SER A 70 12.60 2.28 18.13
CA SER A 70 12.82 2.53 19.55
C SER A 70 11.61 3.15 20.26
N LYS A 71 10.70 3.80 19.51
CA LYS A 71 9.49 4.42 20.08
C LYS A 71 8.27 3.49 20.08
N SER A 72 8.30 2.38 19.34
CA SER A 72 7.19 1.43 19.31
C SER A 72 7.34 0.37 20.40
N SER A 73 6.25 0.07 21.09
CA SER A 73 6.14 -1.05 22.03
C SER A 73 5.44 -2.27 21.45
N CYS A 74 4.69 -2.10 20.36
CA CYS A 74 4.08 -3.17 19.58
C CYS A 74 4.03 -2.80 18.09
N THR A 75 3.77 -3.80 17.25
CA THR A 75 3.44 -3.64 15.83
C THR A 75 2.16 -4.39 15.53
N SER A 76 1.30 -3.83 14.67
CA SER A 76 0.11 -4.51 14.18
C SER A 76 0.40 -5.53 13.07
N CYS A 77 1.68 -5.71 12.71
CA CYS A 77 2.16 -6.71 11.75
C CYS A 77 2.56 -8.04 12.40
N SER A 78 2.48 -9.15 11.68
CA SER A 78 2.76 -10.47 12.24
C SER A 78 4.24 -10.77 12.49
N PHE A 79 5.19 -9.99 11.97
CA PHE A 79 6.61 -10.09 12.36
C PHE A 79 6.95 -9.10 13.47
N LYS A 80 7.56 -9.58 14.56
CA LYS A 80 7.89 -8.75 15.74
C LYS A 80 8.94 -7.69 15.46
N GLU A 81 9.76 -7.92 14.44
CA GLU A 81 10.88 -7.06 14.08
C GLU A 81 10.47 -5.93 13.12
N ASP A 82 9.25 -5.94 12.59
CA ASP A 82 8.77 -4.93 11.66
C ASP A 82 7.92 -3.86 12.37
N PHE A 83 8.53 -2.70 12.62
CA PHE A 83 7.85 -1.49 13.11
C PHE A 83 7.68 -0.44 12.01
N SER A 84 7.86 -0.81 10.74
CA SER A 84 7.53 0.08 9.62
C SER A 84 6.07 0.51 9.72
N ASN A 85 5.74 1.67 9.15
CA ASN A 85 4.35 2.07 8.96
C ASN A 85 3.99 2.02 7.48
N TYR A 86 2.79 1.48 7.23
CA TYR A 86 2.22 1.29 5.91
C TYR A 86 0.79 1.82 5.94
N TRP A 87 0.40 2.65 4.98
CA TRP A 87 -0.98 3.12 4.93
C TRP A 87 -1.47 3.38 3.51
N THR A 88 -2.80 3.37 3.37
CA THR A 88 -3.51 3.66 2.11
C THR A 88 -4.74 4.51 2.40
N ALA A 89 -5.30 5.15 1.39
CA ALA A 89 -6.62 5.76 1.49
C ALA A 89 -7.71 4.74 1.86
N VAL A 90 -8.73 5.21 2.58
CA VAL A 90 -9.91 4.42 2.96
C VAL A 90 -10.93 4.40 1.81
N MET A 91 -11.50 3.24 1.52
CA MET A 91 -12.61 3.11 0.56
C MET A 91 -13.97 3.35 1.23
N PHE A 92 -14.85 4.08 0.55
CA PHE A 92 -16.22 4.35 0.94
C PHE A 92 -17.20 3.95 -0.16
N PHE A 93 -18.37 3.47 0.25
CA PHE A 93 -19.57 3.43 -0.57
C PHE A 93 -20.31 4.76 -0.44
N LYS A 94 -20.49 5.46 -1.56
CA LYS A 94 -21.26 6.69 -1.71
C LYS A 94 -22.69 6.34 -2.12
N ALA A 95 -23.62 6.51 -1.19
CA ALA A 95 -25.03 6.28 -1.42
C ALA A 95 -25.67 7.41 -2.24
N ARG A 96 -26.78 7.12 -2.92
CA ARG A 96 -27.54 8.10 -3.72
C ARG A 96 -28.08 9.30 -2.93
N ASN A 97 -28.23 9.16 -1.61
CA ASN A 97 -28.64 10.25 -0.71
C ASN A 97 -27.46 11.13 -0.26
N GLY A 98 -26.27 10.92 -0.83
CA GLY A 98 -25.06 11.68 -0.53
C GLY A 98 -24.29 11.20 0.71
N THR A 99 -24.77 10.17 1.44
CA THR A 99 -24.03 9.64 2.58
C THR A 99 -22.93 8.69 2.15
N TYR A 100 -21.89 8.61 2.98
CA TYR A 100 -20.78 7.71 2.80
C TYR A 100 -20.80 6.65 3.89
N LYS A 101 -20.52 5.41 3.53
CA LYS A 101 -20.33 4.28 4.44
C LYS A 101 -18.96 3.67 4.19
N ARG A 102 -18.14 3.52 5.22
CA ARG A 102 -16.81 2.94 5.05
C ARG A 102 -16.94 1.49 4.58
N VAL A 103 -16.15 1.11 3.58
CA VAL A 103 -16.09 -0.28 3.13
C VAL A 103 -15.17 -1.06 4.10
N PRO A 104 -15.64 -2.17 4.70
CA PRO A 104 -14.81 -2.96 5.60
C PRO A 104 -13.59 -3.56 4.91
N GLN A 105 -12.44 -3.51 5.58
CA GLN A 105 -11.27 -4.31 5.22
C GLN A 105 -11.35 -5.65 5.92
N VAL A 106 -10.98 -6.73 5.22
CA VAL A 106 -10.96 -8.07 5.79
C VAL A 106 -9.63 -8.76 5.52
N GLY A 107 -9.37 -9.83 6.27
CA GLY A 107 -8.17 -10.61 6.06
C GLY A 107 -8.12 -11.27 4.70
N ASN A 108 -6.91 -11.44 4.19
CA ASN A 108 -6.68 -12.02 2.89
C ASN A 108 -6.61 -13.55 2.95
N GLY A 109 -7.14 -14.18 1.91
CA GLY A 109 -6.89 -15.58 1.58
C GLY A 109 -6.15 -15.67 0.24
N GLY A 110 -5.22 -16.61 0.12
CA GLY A 110 -4.64 -16.98 -1.17
C GLY A 110 -4.17 -18.43 -1.16
N PRO A 111 -3.62 -18.96 -2.28
CA PRO A 111 -3.11 -20.32 -2.32
C PRO A 111 -1.95 -20.57 -1.34
N GLN A 112 -1.34 -19.50 -0.81
CA GLN A 112 -0.31 -19.53 0.23
C GLN A 112 -0.88 -19.47 1.66
N GLY A 113 -2.18 -19.74 1.85
CA GLY A 113 -2.84 -19.81 3.15
C GLY A 113 -3.48 -18.49 3.60
N LYS A 114 -4.35 -18.60 4.61
CA LYS A 114 -5.12 -17.49 5.19
C LYS A 114 -4.28 -16.73 6.22
N LEU A 115 -4.27 -15.40 6.10
CA LEU A 115 -3.71 -14.48 7.09
C LEU A 115 -4.83 -13.94 8.00
N GLU A 116 -4.56 -13.79 9.29
CA GLU A 116 -5.58 -13.52 10.32
C GLU A 116 -5.52 -12.10 10.90
N ASN A 117 -5.78 -11.10 10.06
CA ASN A 117 -5.81 -9.69 10.45
C ASN A 117 -7.22 -9.15 10.71
N LYS A 118 -7.30 -8.21 11.67
CA LYS A 118 -8.50 -7.42 11.97
C LYS A 118 -8.45 -6.11 11.16
N GLY A 119 -9.05 -6.13 9.98
CA GLY A 119 -8.88 -5.03 9.01
C GLY A 119 -7.41 -4.90 8.57
N GLY A 120 -7.01 -3.73 8.08
CA GLY A 120 -5.62 -3.51 7.64
C GLY A 120 -5.32 -4.13 6.28
N LEU A 121 -4.09 -4.62 6.09
CA LEU A 121 -3.56 -5.03 4.78
C LEU A 121 -2.49 -6.11 4.93
N ASP A 122 -2.23 -6.81 3.83
CA ASP A 122 -1.06 -7.68 3.71
C ASP A 122 0.10 -6.92 3.08
N VAL A 123 1.29 -7.09 3.66
CA VAL A 123 2.54 -6.53 3.15
C VAL A 123 3.38 -7.65 2.56
N TYR A 124 4.00 -7.35 1.42
CA TYR A 124 4.94 -8.22 0.76
C TYR A 124 6.30 -7.55 0.62
N TYR A 125 7.37 -8.30 0.82
CA TYR A 125 8.72 -7.94 0.38
C TYR A 125 9.21 -9.01 -0.58
N ILE A 126 9.27 -8.64 -1.87
CA ILE A 126 9.54 -9.56 -2.96
C ILE A 126 10.93 -9.25 -3.54
N PRO A 127 11.96 -10.08 -3.26
CA PRO A 127 13.26 -9.93 -3.88
C PRO A 127 13.27 -10.42 -5.34
N ASN A 128 14.14 -9.82 -6.15
CA ASN A 128 14.51 -10.33 -7.46
C ASN A 128 16.03 -10.21 -7.65
N GLY A 129 16.74 -11.33 -7.50
CA GLY A 129 18.18 -11.35 -7.40
C GLY A 129 18.68 -10.76 -6.07
N LYS A 130 19.90 -10.21 -6.07
CA LYS A 130 20.45 -9.53 -4.88
C LYS A 130 19.79 -8.17 -4.72
N VAL A 131 19.19 -7.94 -3.55
CA VAL A 131 18.55 -6.67 -3.19
C VAL A 131 19.19 -6.08 -1.94
N THR A 132 19.08 -4.77 -1.78
CA THR A 132 19.48 -4.01 -0.61
C THR A 132 18.22 -3.60 0.15
N ALA A 133 18.12 -3.98 1.41
CA ALA A 133 17.05 -3.54 2.29
C ALA A 133 17.11 -2.02 2.50
N PHE A 134 15.95 -1.46 2.79
CA PHE A 134 15.80 -0.05 3.12
C PHE A 134 16.60 0.31 4.38
N LYS A 135 16.93 1.59 4.54
CA LYS A 135 17.68 2.13 5.68
C LYS A 135 16.76 2.89 6.62
N LYS A 136 17.14 3.04 7.89
CA LYS A 136 16.42 3.91 8.85
C LYS A 136 16.22 5.30 8.25
N GLY A 137 15.00 5.82 8.32
CA GLY A 137 14.61 7.09 7.73
C GLY A 137 14.10 6.99 6.29
N PHE A 138 14.19 5.82 5.65
CA PHE A 138 13.70 5.64 4.29
C PHE A 138 12.18 5.80 4.20
N ARG A 139 11.73 6.55 3.21
CA ARG A 139 10.32 6.91 2.98
C ARG A 139 9.97 6.81 1.52
N MET A 140 8.73 6.45 1.20
CA MET A 140 8.33 6.33 -0.20
C MET A 140 6.82 6.44 -0.38
N LEU A 141 6.38 7.05 -1.48
CA LEU A 141 4.98 7.14 -1.87
C LEU A 141 4.75 6.55 -3.27
N ALA A 142 3.89 5.55 -3.36
CA ALA A 142 3.42 4.98 -4.63
C ALA A 142 2.02 5.50 -4.98
N GLY A 143 1.76 5.83 -6.26
CA GLY A 143 0.48 6.41 -6.69
C GLY A 143 0.35 7.92 -6.45
N ALA A 144 -0.81 8.50 -6.67
CA ALA A 144 -1.04 9.92 -6.40
C ALA A 144 -2.51 10.15 -6.03
N ALA A 145 -2.75 10.84 -4.92
CA ALA A 145 -4.08 11.03 -4.36
C ALA A 145 -4.98 11.97 -5.19
N ASP A 146 -4.41 12.75 -6.10
CA ASP A 146 -5.10 13.72 -6.97
C ASP A 146 -5.36 13.20 -8.38
N ASN A 147 -4.94 11.97 -8.71
CA ASN A 147 -5.15 11.37 -10.02
C ASN A 147 -6.64 11.07 -10.26
N THR A 148 -7.19 11.64 -11.33
CA THR A 148 -8.59 11.48 -11.74
C THR A 148 -8.76 10.66 -13.02
N VAL A 149 -7.67 10.22 -13.64
CA VAL A 149 -7.67 9.59 -14.97
C VAL A 149 -6.95 8.25 -14.93
N ASP A 150 -7.71 7.17 -15.11
CA ASP A 150 -7.19 5.79 -15.07
C ASP A 150 -6.04 5.54 -16.06
N SER A 151 -6.11 6.12 -17.27
CA SER A 151 -5.09 5.92 -18.31
C SER A 151 -3.73 6.55 -17.99
N LYS A 152 -3.64 7.39 -16.96
CA LYS A 152 -2.38 7.97 -16.46
C LYS A 152 -1.67 7.07 -15.44
N VAL A 153 -2.34 6.02 -14.98
CA VAL A 153 -1.81 5.11 -13.98
C VAL A 153 -1.42 3.80 -14.64
N THR A 154 -0.20 3.36 -14.38
CA THR A 154 0.27 2.06 -14.85
C THR A 154 -0.46 0.96 -14.09
N LYS A 155 -1.31 0.18 -14.78
CA LYS A 155 -2.02 -0.98 -14.19
C LYS A 155 -1.08 -1.92 -13.45
N ALA A 156 0.15 -2.11 -13.96
CA ALA A 156 1.15 -2.97 -13.33
C ALA A 156 1.62 -2.49 -11.94
N ASN A 157 1.31 -1.25 -11.55
CA ASN A 157 1.70 -0.65 -10.28
C ASN A 157 0.51 -0.51 -9.32
N ILE A 158 -0.65 -0.12 -9.85
CA ILE A 158 -1.87 0.09 -9.07
C ILE A 158 -3.01 -0.57 -9.81
N CYS A 159 -3.70 -1.47 -9.13
CA CYS A 159 -4.77 -2.21 -9.74
C CYS A 159 -5.80 -2.72 -8.73
N HIS A 160 -6.93 -3.12 -9.28
CA HIS A 160 -8.05 -3.67 -8.57
C HIS A 160 -8.54 -4.94 -9.26
N ARG A 161 -8.92 -5.94 -8.47
CA ARG A 161 -9.58 -7.15 -8.94
C ARG A 161 -10.92 -7.31 -8.23
N CYS A 162 -11.95 -7.56 -9.01
CA CYS A 162 -13.22 -8.01 -8.48
C CYS A 162 -13.20 -9.51 -8.21
N TRP A 163 -13.57 -9.92 -7.00
CA TRP A 163 -13.82 -11.32 -6.69
C TRP A 163 -15.31 -11.56 -6.51
N THR A 164 -15.79 -12.66 -7.11
CA THR A 164 -17.21 -13.03 -7.09
C THR A 164 -17.59 -13.89 -5.89
N SER A 165 -16.65 -14.12 -4.98
CA SER A 165 -16.82 -14.86 -3.72
C SER A 165 -16.30 -14.02 -2.55
N LYS A 166 -16.84 -14.25 -1.35
CA LYS A 166 -16.29 -13.71 -0.09
C LYS A 166 -15.03 -14.43 0.37
N THR A 167 -14.75 -15.56 -0.26
CA THR A 167 -13.55 -16.36 -0.01
C THR A 167 -12.69 -16.38 -1.26
N ASP A 168 -11.40 -16.58 -1.04
CA ASP A 168 -10.38 -16.91 -2.04
C ASP A 168 -10.45 -18.36 -2.53
N THR A 169 -11.53 -19.09 -2.24
CA THR A 169 -11.64 -20.53 -2.48
C THR A 169 -12.87 -20.85 -3.35
N PRO A 170 -12.69 -21.42 -4.57
CA PRO A 170 -11.41 -21.67 -5.24
C PRO A 170 -10.71 -20.33 -5.57
N PHE A 171 -9.39 -20.33 -5.63
CA PHE A 171 -8.65 -19.11 -5.98
C PHE A 171 -8.90 -18.76 -7.44
N VAL A 172 -9.75 -17.75 -7.65
CA VAL A 172 -10.09 -17.25 -8.99
C VAL A 172 -9.16 -16.09 -9.33
N GLY A 173 -8.02 -16.39 -9.93
CA GLY A 173 -7.10 -15.35 -10.41
C GLY A 173 -5.68 -15.83 -10.69
N GLY A 174 -4.87 -14.91 -11.22
CA GLY A 174 -3.41 -15.04 -11.32
C GLY A 174 -2.68 -13.98 -10.48
N ALA A 175 -1.42 -13.72 -10.82
CA ALA A 175 -0.61 -12.66 -10.22
C ALA A 175 -1.40 -11.31 -10.18
N PRO A 176 -1.26 -10.50 -9.12
CA PRO A 176 -1.89 -9.20 -9.07
C PRO A 176 -1.33 -8.27 -10.16
N CYS A 177 -2.16 -7.30 -10.54
CA CYS A 177 -1.92 -6.31 -11.57
C CYS A 177 -1.66 -6.90 -12.96
N SER A 178 -2.35 -8.01 -13.25
CA SER A 178 -2.30 -8.72 -14.53
C SER A 178 -3.70 -9.15 -15.00
N GLY A 179 -3.80 -9.64 -16.24
CA GLY A 179 -5.06 -10.14 -16.79
C GLY A 179 -6.20 -9.13 -16.68
N SER A 180 -7.31 -9.56 -16.06
CA SER A 180 -8.57 -8.83 -15.88
C SER A 180 -8.54 -7.71 -14.83
N ASP A 181 -7.40 -7.42 -14.23
CA ASP A 181 -7.27 -6.30 -13.31
C ASP A 181 -7.50 -4.95 -14.00
N THR A 182 -7.99 -3.98 -13.25
CA THR A 182 -8.28 -2.62 -13.73
C THR A 182 -7.61 -1.57 -12.85
N VAL A 183 -7.29 -0.40 -13.40
CA VAL A 183 -6.87 0.76 -12.57
C VAL A 183 -8.08 1.29 -11.80
N GLY A 184 -9.21 1.51 -12.48
CA GLY A 184 -10.46 1.88 -11.83
C GLY A 184 -10.91 0.82 -10.83
N ILE A 185 -11.63 1.26 -9.81
CA ILE A 185 -12.30 0.35 -8.86
C ILE A 185 -13.34 -0.44 -9.67
N PRO A 186 -13.33 -1.78 -9.65
CA PRO A 186 -14.27 -2.56 -10.44
C PRO A 186 -15.68 -2.39 -9.87
N PHE A 187 -16.64 -2.34 -10.78
CA PHE A 187 -18.04 -2.16 -10.47
C PHE A 187 -18.85 -3.20 -11.21
N ALA A 188 -19.22 -4.28 -10.51
CA ALA A 188 -20.02 -5.36 -11.06
C ALA A 188 -21.02 -5.89 -10.03
N ASN A 189 -22.19 -6.30 -10.51
CA ASN A 189 -23.31 -6.76 -9.68
C ASN A 189 -23.03 -8.03 -8.87
N ASN A 190 -22.00 -8.79 -9.25
CA ASN A 190 -21.55 -10.01 -8.59
C ASN A 190 -20.24 -9.81 -7.82
N CYS A 191 -19.75 -8.57 -7.69
CA CYS A 191 -18.51 -8.27 -7.00
C CYS A 191 -18.69 -8.31 -5.49
N GLN A 192 -18.27 -9.38 -4.84
CA GLN A 192 -18.41 -9.53 -3.39
C GLN A 192 -17.23 -8.95 -2.63
N MET A 193 -16.05 -8.98 -3.24
CA MET A 193 -14.83 -8.41 -2.68
C MET A 193 -14.06 -7.64 -3.73
N ILE A 194 -13.36 -6.59 -3.33
CA ILE A 194 -12.41 -5.87 -4.17
C ILE A 194 -11.03 -6.05 -3.57
N ARG A 195 -10.14 -6.65 -4.34
CA ARG A 195 -8.71 -6.67 -4.03
C ARG A 195 -8.07 -5.43 -4.62
N GLN A 196 -7.49 -4.58 -3.80
CA GLN A 196 -6.63 -3.48 -4.21
C GLN A 196 -5.18 -3.91 -4.06
N THR A 197 -4.36 -3.62 -5.06
CA THR A 197 -2.92 -3.83 -5.02
C THR A 197 -2.19 -2.52 -5.32
N ILE A 198 -1.20 -2.20 -4.48
CA ILE A 198 -0.27 -1.09 -4.71
C ILE A 198 1.15 -1.64 -4.68
N ILE A 199 1.89 -1.42 -5.75
CA ILE A 199 3.28 -1.85 -5.93
C ILE A 199 4.17 -0.62 -5.94
N PHE A 200 5.21 -0.67 -5.11
CA PHE A 200 6.16 0.41 -4.96
C PHE A 200 7.34 0.30 -5.94
N PRO A 201 8.00 1.44 -6.24
CA PRO A 201 9.31 1.46 -6.89
C PRO A 201 10.32 0.47 -6.29
N THR A 202 11.20 -0.08 -7.14
CA THR A 202 12.14 -1.15 -6.77
C THR A 202 13.61 -0.77 -6.95
N CYS A 203 13.87 0.49 -7.32
CA CYS A 203 15.19 1.01 -7.62
C CYS A 203 15.40 2.32 -6.88
N TRP A 204 16.55 2.47 -6.25
CA TRP A 204 16.92 3.61 -5.40
C TRP A 204 18.19 4.29 -5.93
N ASP A 205 18.27 5.61 -5.79
CA ASP A 205 19.43 6.41 -6.20
C ASP A 205 20.70 6.10 -5.40
N GLY A 206 20.57 5.39 -4.26
CA GLY A 206 21.67 4.98 -3.40
C GLY A 206 22.12 6.06 -2.41
N VAL A 207 21.49 7.23 -2.43
CA VAL A 207 21.91 8.43 -1.70
C VAL A 207 20.79 8.93 -0.79
N ASN A 208 19.61 9.24 -1.34
CA ASN A 208 18.57 9.98 -0.63
C ASN A 208 17.58 9.02 0.04
N LEU A 209 17.43 9.09 1.36
CA LEU A 209 16.45 8.28 2.10
C LEU A 209 15.01 8.73 1.86
N ASP A 210 14.84 9.98 1.45
CA ASP A 210 13.57 10.59 1.11
C ASP A 210 13.81 11.72 0.10
N SER A 211 12.76 12.15 -0.58
CA SER A 211 12.75 13.36 -1.41
C SER A 211 11.54 14.23 -1.04
N PRO A 212 11.52 15.54 -1.36
CA PRO A 212 10.39 16.41 -1.01
C PRO A 212 9.02 15.93 -1.51
N ASP A 213 9.00 15.12 -2.57
CA ASP A 213 7.81 14.50 -3.17
C ASP A 213 7.64 13.01 -2.80
N HIS A 214 8.55 12.46 -1.97
CA HIS A 214 8.64 11.05 -1.57
C HIS A 214 8.75 10.05 -2.73
N LYS A 215 9.19 10.52 -3.91
CA LYS A 215 9.16 9.77 -5.17
C LYS A 215 10.44 9.92 -5.99
N SER A 216 10.99 11.13 -6.11
CA SER A 216 12.09 11.43 -7.03
C SER A 216 13.40 10.68 -6.72
N HIS A 217 13.57 10.17 -5.50
CA HIS A 217 14.74 9.36 -5.10
C HIS A 217 14.62 7.86 -5.43
N VAL A 218 13.47 7.42 -5.97
CA VAL A 218 13.21 6.03 -6.37
C VAL A 218 12.63 5.94 -7.78
N ALA A 219 12.76 4.76 -8.40
CA ALA A 219 12.15 4.47 -9.69
C ALA A 219 11.65 3.02 -9.78
N TYR A 220 10.67 2.80 -10.65
CA TYR A 220 10.29 1.46 -11.07
C TYR A 220 11.39 0.89 -11.96
N GLY A 221 11.80 -0.35 -11.69
CA GLY A 221 12.66 -1.12 -12.60
C GLY A 221 11.91 -1.60 -13.84
N SER A 222 12.61 -2.29 -14.75
CA SER A 222 11.97 -3.00 -15.86
C SER A 222 11.07 -4.13 -15.34
N GLY A 223 10.14 -4.60 -16.17
CA GLY A 223 9.15 -5.61 -15.76
C GLY A 223 7.87 -5.00 -15.19
N SER A 224 6.91 -5.85 -14.86
CA SER A 224 5.55 -5.44 -14.49
C SER A 224 4.95 -6.34 -13.41
N GLY A 225 4.23 -5.75 -12.47
CA GLY A 225 3.48 -6.48 -11.44
C GLY A 225 4.35 -6.92 -10.26
N ALA A 226 3.80 -7.84 -9.47
CA ALA A 226 4.39 -8.33 -8.23
C ALA A 226 5.42 -9.45 -8.48
N ASN A 227 6.59 -9.09 -9.00
CA ASN A 227 7.66 -10.03 -9.37
C ASN A 227 9.04 -9.65 -8.79
N GLY A 228 9.10 -8.65 -7.92
CA GLY A 228 10.35 -8.14 -7.34
C GLY A 228 11.09 -7.11 -8.21
N GLY A 229 10.52 -6.75 -9.38
CA GLY A 229 11.11 -5.81 -10.33
C GLY A 229 12.29 -6.38 -11.12
N GLY A 230 12.66 -5.70 -12.19
CA GLY A 230 13.71 -6.09 -13.12
C GLY A 230 14.97 -5.22 -13.01
N THR A 231 15.52 -4.84 -14.16
CA THR A 231 16.71 -4.01 -14.29
C THR A 231 16.41 -2.59 -13.88
N CYS A 232 17.26 -2.02 -13.03
CA CYS A 232 17.11 -0.63 -12.60
C CYS A 232 17.63 0.37 -13.65
N PRO A 233 16.98 1.54 -13.79
CA PRO A 233 17.53 2.64 -14.57
C PRO A 233 18.90 3.07 -14.01
N SER A 234 19.79 3.58 -14.85
CA SER A 234 21.16 3.93 -14.46
C SER A 234 21.25 4.97 -13.33
N LYS A 235 20.25 5.86 -13.22
CA LYS A 235 20.15 6.86 -12.14
C LYS A 235 19.74 6.27 -10.78
N PHE A 236 19.23 5.04 -10.76
CA PHE A 236 18.71 4.37 -9.56
C PHE A 236 19.36 2.99 -9.39
N PRO A 237 20.70 2.92 -9.22
CA PRO A 237 21.45 1.66 -9.38
C PRO A 237 21.22 0.65 -8.25
N VAL A 238 20.64 1.04 -7.12
CA VAL A 238 20.45 0.14 -5.97
C VAL A 238 19.10 -0.55 -6.07
N LYS A 239 19.11 -1.88 -6.22
CA LYS A 239 17.90 -2.68 -6.27
C LYS A 239 17.34 -2.91 -4.86
N LEU A 240 16.06 -2.58 -4.67
CA LEU A 240 15.32 -2.75 -3.43
C LEU A 240 14.43 -4.01 -3.51
N PRO A 241 14.09 -4.66 -2.38
CA PRO A 241 12.98 -5.60 -2.37
C PRO A 241 11.68 -4.87 -2.70
N GLN A 242 10.87 -5.42 -3.59
CA GLN A 242 9.61 -4.80 -3.98
C GLN A 242 8.61 -4.89 -2.83
N ILE A 243 8.14 -3.72 -2.39
CA ILE A 243 7.00 -3.63 -1.48
C ILE A 243 5.72 -3.72 -2.30
N MET A 244 4.81 -4.59 -1.87
CA MET A 244 3.44 -4.62 -2.38
C MET A 244 2.46 -4.62 -1.21
N TYR A 245 1.44 -3.77 -1.31
CA TYR A 245 0.27 -3.83 -0.44
C TYR A 245 -0.83 -4.60 -1.15
N GLU A 246 -1.48 -5.50 -0.42
CA GLU A 246 -2.70 -6.15 -0.86
C GLU A 246 -3.78 -5.88 0.18
N VAL A 247 -4.84 -5.17 -0.24
CA VAL A 247 -5.96 -4.78 0.62
C VAL A 247 -7.23 -5.44 0.10
N MET A 248 -7.95 -6.13 0.97
CA MET A 248 -9.21 -6.79 0.63
C MET A 248 -10.38 -6.01 1.22
N TRP A 249 -11.24 -5.50 0.36
CA TRP A 249 -12.44 -4.74 0.71
C TRP A 249 -13.69 -5.63 0.56
N ASP A 250 -14.46 -5.82 1.63
CA ASP A 250 -15.74 -6.52 1.58
C ASP A 250 -16.85 -5.58 1.13
N VAL A 251 -17.25 -5.75 -0.13
CA VAL A 251 -18.32 -4.95 -0.74
C VAL A 251 -19.67 -5.70 -0.78
N SER A 252 -19.72 -6.93 -0.27
CA SER A 252 -20.87 -7.83 -0.41
C SER A 252 -22.12 -7.32 0.29
N SER A 253 -21.97 -6.59 1.40
CA SER A 253 -23.09 -5.98 2.11
C SER A 253 -23.77 -4.85 1.31
N PHE A 254 -23.02 -4.15 0.46
CA PHE A 254 -23.55 -3.10 -0.40
C PHE A 254 -24.27 -3.68 -1.63
N LEU A 255 -23.97 -4.93 -2.02
CA LEU A 255 -24.71 -5.61 -3.08
C LEU A 255 -26.13 -6.04 -2.64
N ALA A 256 -26.35 -6.25 -1.35
CA ALA A 256 -27.60 -6.76 -0.80
C ALA A 256 -28.76 -5.75 -0.88
N ASP A 257 -28.45 -4.45 -0.80
CA ASP A 257 -29.42 -3.36 -0.91
C ASP A 257 -29.01 -2.36 -2.00
N LYS A 258 -29.52 -2.60 -3.22
CA LYS A 258 -29.29 -1.71 -4.36
C LYS A 258 -30.11 -0.42 -4.33
N SER A 259 -31.08 -0.29 -3.40
CA SER A 259 -31.87 0.94 -3.30
C SER A 259 -31.03 2.14 -2.90
N ALA A 260 -29.88 1.91 -2.25
CA ALA A 260 -28.93 2.94 -1.87
C ALA A 260 -27.97 3.36 -3.00
N TRP A 261 -27.97 2.67 -4.14
CA TRP A 261 -26.99 2.90 -5.21
C TRP A 261 -27.32 4.17 -6.02
N PRO A 262 -26.29 4.85 -6.55
CA PRO A 262 -26.46 5.93 -7.50
C PRO A 262 -27.32 5.50 -8.70
N THR A 263 -28.27 6.35 -9.08
CA THR A 263 -29.19 6.08 -10.20
C THR A 263 -28.64 6.52 -11.55
N ASP A 264 -27.54 7.26 -11.57
CA ASP A 264 -26.85 7.75 -12.76
C ASP A 264 -25.85 6.73 -13.35
N GLY A 265 -25.73 5.56 -12.74
CA GLY A 265 -24.78 4.51 -13.15
C GLY A 265 -23.34 4.78 -12.75
N SER A 266 -23.06 5.82 -11.96
CA SER A 266 -21.72 6.07 -11.42
C SER A 266 -21.27 4.95 -10.48
N ASN A 267 -19.95 4.72 -10.41
CA ASN A 267 -19.39 3.79 -9.45
C ASN A 267 -19.59 4.34 -8.03
N PRO A 268 -20.29 3.64 -7.14
CA PRO A 268 -20.51 4.10 -5.78
C PRO A 268 -19.26 3.97 -4.90
N PHE A 269 -18.25 3.22 -5.33
CA PHE A 269 -17.03 3.05 -4.54
C PHE A 269 -16.02 4.13 -4.91
N VAL A 270 -15.61 4.88 -3.89
CA VAL A 270 -14.61 5.95 -3.99
C VAL A 270 -13.66 5.87 -2.81
N TYR A 271 -12.47 6.42 -2.97
CA TYR A 271 -11.56 6.64 -1.85
C TYR A 271 -11.93 7.89 -1.05
N SER A 272 -11.32 8.06 0.11
CA SER A 272 -11.58 9.11 1.11
C SER A 272 -11.30 10.54 0.66
N MET A 273 -10.74 10.74 -0.53
CA MET A 273 -10.64 12.02 -1.25
C MET A 273 -11.77 12.21 -2.31
N ASN A 274 -12.81 11.35 -2.29
CA ASN A 274 -13.94 11.33 -3.22
C ASN A 274 -13.52 11.12 -4.69
N LEU A 275 -12.49 10.29 -4.92
CA LEU A 275 -12.00 9.92 -6.25
C LEU A 275 -12.00 8.40 -6.47
N GLY A 276 -11.90 7.98 -7.73
CA GLY A 276 -11.90 6.57 -8.15
C GLY A 276 -10.54 5.88 -8.03
N GLY A 277 -10.39 4.76 -8.74
CA GLY A 277 -9.24 3.85 -8.62
C GLY A 277 -7.89 4.47 -8.96
N SER A 278 -7.84 5.42 -9.89
CA SER A 278 -6.62 6.16 -10.24
C SER A 278 -5.98 6.92 -9.08
N ALA A 279 -6.76 7.26 -8.05
CA ALA A 279 -6.31 8.01 -6.87
C ALA A 279 -5.74 7.11 -5.76
N ALA A 280 -5.77 5.78 -5.95
CA ALA A 280 -5.16 4.86 -5.02
C ALA A 280 -3.66 5.17 -4.87
N HIS A 281 -3.20 5.14 -3.63
CA HIS A 281 -1.81 5.38 -3.28
C HIS A 281 -1.48 4.60 -2.00
N GLY A 282 -0.19 4.38 -1.81
CA GLY A 282 0.35 3.78 -0.62
C GLY A 282 1.56 4.57 -0.14
N ASP A 283 1.65 4.70 1.16
CA ASP A 283 2.69 5.43 1.86
C ASP A 283 3.50 4.47 2.71
N TYR A 284 4.80 4.72 2.79
CA TYR A 284 5.74 3.83 3.44
C TYR A 284 6.78 4.59 4.24
N VAL A 285 6.99 4.15 5.49
CA VAL A 285 8.12 4.58 6.33
C VAL A 285 8.80 3.33 6.89
N PHE A 286 10.09 3.16 6.59
CA PHE A 286 10.84 1.98 7.01
C PHE A 286 11.12 1.98 8.51
N GLY A 287 10.87 0.83 9.14
CA GLY A 287 11.05 0.60 10.57
C GLY A 287 11.37 -0.84 10.94
N TRP A 288 12.08 -1.61 10.09
CA TRP A 288 12.57 -2.93 10.52
C TRP A 288 13.70 -2.80 11.54
N LYS A 289 13.71 -3.66 12.55
CA LYS A 289 14.70 -3.67 13.62
C LYS A 289 16.06 -4.15 13.10
N ALA A 290 17.10 -3.36 13.38
CA ALA A 290 18.49 -3.69 13.01
C ALA A 290 18.62 -4.06 11.51
N ASP A 291 19.31 -5.15 11.19
CA ASP A 291 19.53 -5.66 9.84
C ASP A 291 18.62 -6.85 9.48
N THR A 292 17.54 -7.07 10.24
CA THR A 292 16.66 -8.24 10.11
C THR A 292 16.06 -8.38 8.72
N LEU A 293 15.60 -7.29 8.11
CA LEU A 293 15.08 -7.32 6.73
C LEU A 293 16.17 -7.70 5.72
N GLN A 294 17.39 -7.15 5.84
CA GLN A 294 18.50 -7.51 4.93
C GLN A 294 18.84 -8.98 5.07
N LYS A 295 18.98 -9.47 6.30
CA LYS A 295 19.21 -10.89 6.56
C LYS A 295 18.08 -11.75 6.01
N ALA A 296 16.84 -11.27 6.04
CA ALA A 296 15.70 -12.00 5.49
C ALA A 296 15.79 -12.16 3.98
N MET A 297 16.16 -11.09 3.27
CA MET A 297 16.40 -11.12 1.83
C MET A 297 17.57 -12.03 1.47
N ASP A 298 18.65 -11.99 2.26
CA ASP A 298 19.86 -12.80 2.02
C ASP A 298 19.65 -14.29 2.35
N ASN A 299 18.75 -14.61 3.27
CA ASN A 299 18.49 -15.98 3.74
C ASN A 299 17.24 -16.62 3.12
N ASN A 300 16.65 -16.04 2.08
CA ASN A 300 15.48 -16.57 1.39
C ASN A 300 14.31 -16.85 2.36
N CYS A 301 14.12 -16.02 3.37
CA CYS A 301 12.95 -16.13 4.25
C CYS A 301 11.68 -15.98 3.41
N ASN A 302 10.65 -16.77 3.74
CA ASN A 302 9.49 -16.92 2.88
C ASN A 302 8.19 -16.94 3.70
N LEU A 303 7.15 -16.30 3.17
CA LEU A 303 5.82 -16.16 3.74
C LEU A 303 5.84 -15.57 5.15
N ASN A 304 4.88 -15.96 6.00
CA ASN A 304 4.66 -15.45 7.35
C ASN A 304 5.08 -16.47 8.41
N VAL A 305 6.34 -16.92 8.39
CA VAL A 305 6.85 -17.90 9.35
C VAL A 305 8.16 -17.43 9.96
N ASP A 306 8.54 -18.02 11.09
CA ASP A 306 9.82 -17.76 11.73
C ASP A 306 10.97 -17.97 10.75
N CYS A 307 11.96 -17.07 10.81
CA CYS A 307 13.20 -17.20 10.06
C CYS A 307 14.38 -16.95 11.00
N PRO A 308 14.81 -17.96 11.78
CA PRO A 308 15.86 -17.80 12.80
C PRO A 308 17.18 -17.26 12.24
N LYS A 309 17.54 -17.64 11.00
CA LYS A 309 18.74 -17.14 10.32
C LYS A 309 18.73 -15.62 10.09
N ALA A 310 17.54 -15.02 10.05
CA ALA A 310 17.35 -13.58 9.92
C ALA A 310 16.95 -12.90 11.23
N GLY A 311 16.79 -13.65 12.32
CA GLY A 311 16.26 -13.13 13.59
C GLY A 311 14.81 -12.69 13.51
N ILE A 312 14.03 -13.23 12.56
CA ILE A 312 12.61 -12.92 12.40
C ILE A 312 11.77 -13.92 13.21
N THR A 313 10.83 -13.40 13.99
CA THR A 313 9.86 -14.18 14.75
C THR A 313 8.44 -13.75 14.39
N ALA A 314 7.63 -14.70 13.95
CA ALA A 314 6.20 -14.51 13.77
C ALA A 314 5.49 -14.47 15.14
N GLN A 315 4.55 -13.55 15.30
CA GLN A 315 3.71 -13.43 16.48
C GLN A 315 2.29 -13.94 16.18
N LYS A 316 1.57 -14.37 17.23
CA LYS A 316 0.21 -14.90 17.08
C LYS A 316 -0.76 -13.79 16.67
N ALA A 317 -1.82 -14.15 15.94
CA ALA A 317 -2.88 -13.22 15.52
C ALA A 317 -3.40 -12.32 16.65
N ALA A 318 -3.68 -12.91 17.83
CA ALA A 318 -4.14 -12.16 18.99
C ALA A 318 -3.20 -11.02 19.42
N GLN A 319 -1.88 -11.15 19.20
CA GLN A 319 -0.89 -10.15 19.61
C GLN A 319 -0.89 -8.95 18.66
N TYR A 320 -0.75 -9.19 17.36
CA TYR A 320 -0.74 -8.09 16.38
C TYR A 320 -2.13 -7.48 16.16
N ASN A 321 -3.22 -8.25 16.36
CA ASN A 321 -4.60 -7.72 16.36
C ASN A 321 -4.91 -6.80 17.56
N ALA A 322 -4.16 -6.92 18.64
CA ALA A 322 -4.33 -6.08 19.83
C ALA A 322 -3.54 -4.77 19.75
N CYS A 323 -2.52 -4.69 18.87
CA CYS A 323 -1.73 -3.48 18.70
C CYS A 323 -2.55 -2.42 17.94
N THR A 324 -3.05 -1.44 18.70
CA THR A 324 -3.89 -0.34 18.20
C THR A 324 -3.48 0.97 18.87
N ILE A 325 -3.82 2.10 18.25
CA ILE A 325 -3.69 3.43 18.86
C ILE A 325 -5.00 4.19 18.72
N ASN A 326 -5.17 5.22 19.55
CA ASN A 326 -6.28 6.17 19.40
C ASN A 326 -6.04 7.10 18.21
N GLN A 327 -7.13 7.57 17.61
CA GLN A 327 -7.06 8.64 16.61
C GLN A 327 -6.37 9.88 17.19
N GLN A 328 -5.50 10.46 16.40
CA GLN A 328 -4.84 11.73 16.64
C GLN A 328 -5.67 12.89 16.11
N ALA A 329 -6.48 12.68 15.07
CA ALA A 329 -7.51 13.60 14.59
C ALA A 329 -8.92 12.96 14.78
N PRO A 330 -9.50 13.04 16.00
CA PRO A 330 -10.74 12.32 16.30
C PRO A 330 -11.91 12.76 15.42
N GLU A 331 -12.50 11.81 14.70
CA GLU A 331 -13.71 11.98 13.90
C GLU A 331 -14.45 10.64 13.67
N PRO A 332 -15.76 10.64 13.41
CA PRO A 332 -16.47 9.44 12.96
C PRO A 332 -15.95 8.97 11.59
N VAL A 333 -15.45 7.73 11.51
CA VAL A 333 -14.85 7.18 10.26
C VAL A 333 -15.70 6.15 9.54
N ASP A 334 -16.78 5.65 10.15
CA ASP A 334 -17.62 4.57 9.58
C ASP A 334 -18.83 5.06 8.79
N GLY A 335 -19.25 6.32 8.98
CA GLY A 335 -20.33 6.89 8.20
C GLY A 335 -20.52 8.39 8.43
N CYS A 336 -20.70 9.14 7.33
CA CYS A 336 -20.84 10.61 7.36
C CYS A 336 -21.85 11.10 6.30
N LYS A 337 -22.52 12.23 6.59
CA LYS A 337 -23.44 12.89 5.66
C LYS A 337 -22.75 13.82 4.63
N SER A 338 -21.49 14.21 4.79
CA SER A 338 -20.85 15.17 3.85
C SER A 338 -19.33 15.41 3.98
N GLN A 339 -18.59 14.75 4.87
CA GLN A 339 -17.22 15.19 5.20
C GLN A 339 -16.11 14.75 4.22
N VAL A 340 -16.44 14.14 3.09
CA VAL A 340 -15.43 13.80 2.07
C VAL A 340 -15.05 15.05 1.22
N SER A 341 -15.67 16.22 1.45
CA SER A 341 -15.50 17.38 0.54
C SER A 341 -15.41 18.77 1.17
N SER A 342 -15.70 19.00 2.46
CA SER A 342 -15.81 20.39 2.95
C SER A 342 -14.46 21.11 3.14
N HIS A 343 -13.35 20.40 3.31
CA HIS A 343 -12.02 21.01 3.52
C HIS A 343 -11.20 21.19 2.23
N PHE A 344 -11.56 20.51 1.13
CA PHE A 344 -10.84 20.63 -0.15
C PHE A 344 -11.01 21.99 -0.83
N SER A 345 -12.10 22.71 -0.54
CA SER A 345 -12.37 24.02 -1.17
C SER A 345 -11.60 25.19 -0.53
N HIS A 346 -11.03 25.03 0.67
CA HIS A 346 -10.29 26.12 1.33
C HIS A 346 -8.78 26.05 1.10
N VAL A 347 -8.20 24.85 0.94
CA VAL A 347 -6.75 24.70 0.79
C VAL A 347 -6.26 25.09 -0.61
N THR A 348 -7.08 24.89 -1.66
CA THR A 348 -6.76 25.34 -3.03
C THR A 348 -6.84 26.86 -3.22
N SER A 349 -7.54 27.58 -2.34
CA SER A 349 -7.60 29.05 -2.36
C SER A 349 -6.32 29.67 -1.78
N LEU A 350 -5.76 29.06 -0.73
CA LEU A 350 -4.57 29.59 -0.04
C LEU A 350 -3.26 29.33 -0.82
N THR A 351 -3.19 28.28 -1.65
CA THR A 351 -2.01 28.04 -2.51
C THR A 351 -1.92 29.01 -3.70
N ARG A 352 -3.00 29.73 -4.04
CA ARG A 352 -2.98 30.79 -5.08
C ARG A 352 -2.55 32.18 -4.59
N ILE A 353 -2.43 32.38 -3.27
CA ILE A 353 -2.11 33.70 -2.68
C ILE A 353 -0.66 33.77 -2.13
N GLY A 354 0.07 32.65 -2.10
CA GLY A 354 1.35 32.54 -1.38
C GLY A 354 2.64 32.47 -2.20
N LEU A 355 2.64 32.76 -3.51
CA LEU A 355 3.86 32.84 -4.32
C LEU A 355 4.13 34.29 -4.76
N ALA A 356 4.31 35.19 -3.79
CA ALA A 356 5.00 36.45 -4.04
C ALA A 356 6.48 36.23 -3.77
N ALA A 357 7.29 36.34 -4.83
CA ALA A 357 8.74 36.26 -4.79
C ALA A 357 9.30 37.23 -3.73
N MET A 358 10.15 36.71 -2.85
CA MET A 358 11.02 37.56 -2.02
C MET A 358 12.05 38.23 -2.95
N PRO A 359 12.23 39.56 -2.94
CA PRO A 359 13.27 40.19 -3.74
C PRO A 359 14.65 39.92 -3.11
N THR A 360 15.58 39.50 -3.95
CA THR A 360 17.02 39.45 -3.64
C THR A 360 17.53 40.85 -3.32
N GLY A 361 17.90 41.09 -2.06
CA GLY A 361 18.55 42.33 -1.63
C GLY A 361 20.05 42.27 -1.95
N GLU A 362 20.48 43.10 -2.91
CA GLU A 362 21.88 43.39 -3.19
C GLU A 362 22.56 44.05 -1.98
N MET A 363 23.75 43.54 -1.66
CA MET A 363 24.65 44.07 -0.65
C MET A 363 25.45 45.22 -1.29
N ALA A 364 25.00 46.46 -1.09
CA ALA A 364 25.76 47.64 -1.50
C ALA A 364 26.67 48.11 -0.35
N ILE A 365 27.97 47.85 -0.51
CA ILE A 365 29.05 48.47 0.25
C ILE A 365 29.19 49.93 -0.21
N LYS A 366 29.18 50.88 0.72
CA LYS A 366 29.80 52.20 0.52
C LYS A 366 30.54 52.66 1.78
N ALA A 367 31.85 52.84 1.57
CA ALA A 367 32.86 53.68 2.23
C ALA A 367 32.74 53.96 3.73
#